data_AF-A0A1T4PPT0-F1
#
_entry.id   AF-A0A1T4PPT0-F1
#
_cell.length_a   1.000
_cell.length_b   1.000
_cell.length_c   1.000
_cell.angle_alpha   90.00
_cell.angle_beta   90.00
_cell.angle_gamma   90.00
#
_symmetry.space_group_name_H-M   'P 1'
#
loop_
_entity.id
_entity.type
_entity.pdbx_description
1 polymer ?
#
loop_
_entity_poly.entity_id
_entity_poly.type
_entity_poly.pdbx_seq_one_letter_code
_entity_poly.pdbx_strand_id
1 'polypeptide(L)'
;MEQFSTYEKAWNLFKSVNCIASQNCIFLAYKNFAKTSSTAGMLGGAVGGMIGAMAESASTNIFRSSDAFLINQTEYGLGFIPLKVPKVMLKASPEKLEPQIERFVFVKYDEFASLEVSNYSFLNKKVQKIDFKLKNGMKGYLMANLAEKLLPYQEKEFPRFVAQFKKKK
;
A
#
# COMPACT_ATOMS: atom_id res chain seq x y z
N MET A 1 5.47 0.17 18.44
CA MET A 1 4.95 -1.19 18.16
C MET A 1 3.43 -1.33 18.26
N GLU A 2 2.76 -0.60 19.15
CA GLU A 2 1.40 -0.96 19.56
C GLU A 2 0.24 -0.58 18.63
N GLN A 3 0.41 0.30 17.65
CA GLN A 3 -0.76 0.96 17.04
C GLN A 3 -1.56 0.06 16.08
N PHE A 4 -0.96 -0.97 15.49
CA PHE A 4 -1.63 -1.88 14.54
C PHE A 4 -1.17 -3.34 14.66
N SER A 5 -0.54 -3.72 15.77
CA SER A 5 0.05 -5.06 15.93
C SER A 5 -0.99 -6.20 15.95
N THR A 6 -2.25 -5.90 16.24
CA THR A 6 -3.37 -6.85 16.19
C THR A 6 -4.38 -6.40 15.15
N TYR A 7 -5.20 -7.36 14.69
CA TYR A 7 -6.28 -7.05 13.74
C TYR A 7 -7.25 -6.00 14.29
N GLU A 8 -7.65 -6.10 15.56
CA GLU A 8 -8.55 -5.15 16.21
C GLU A 8 -7.98 -3.73 16.23
N LYS A 9 -6.69 -3.58 16.55
CA LYS A 9 -6.04 -2.27 16.55
C LYS A 9 -5.94 -1.69 15.13
N ALA A 10 -5.56 -2.51 14.16
CA ALA A 10 -5.54 -2.12 12.75
C ALA A 10 -6.95 -1.72 12.25
N TRP A 11 -7.98 -2.46 12.66
CA TRP A 11 -9.38 -2.17 12.36
C TRP A 11 -9.83 -0.85 12.99
N ASN A 12 -9.46 -0.58 14.25
CA ASN A 12 -9.76 0.68 14.93
C ASN A 12 -9.10 1.89 14.25
N LEU A 13 -7.90 1.74 13.68
CA LEU A 13 -7.27 2.79 12.87
C LEU A 13 -8.08 3.08 11.60
N PHE A 14 -8.62 2.07 10.91
CA PHE A 14 -9.48 2.31 9.75
C PHE A 14 -10.85 2.85 10.13
N LYS A 15 -11.37 2.47 11.30
CA LYS A 15 -12.61 3.03 11.83
C LYS A 15 -12.48 4.53 12.10
N SER A 16 -11.35 5.01 12.61
CA SER A 16 -11.16 6.44 12.90
C SER A 16 -11.15 7.32 11.64
N VAL A 17 -10.88 6.74 10.47
CA VAL A 17 -10.92 7.40 9.16
C VAL A 17 -12.13 6.98 8.32
N ASN A 18 -13.17 6.41 8.95
CA ASN A 18 -14.42 5.96 8.31
C ASN A 18 -14.20 4.98 7.14
N CYS A 19 -13.18 4.13 7.21
CA CYS A 19 -12.81 3.17 6.18
C CYS A 19 -13.06 1.72 6.63
N ILE A 20 -14.22 1.47 7.24
CA ILE A 20 -14.71 0.12 7.56
C ILE A 20 -16.01 -0.12 6.80
N ALA A 21 -16.12 -1.28 6.15
CA ALA A 21 -17.27 -1.66 5.35
C ALA A 21 -17.79 -3.06 5.70
N SER A 22 -18.67 -3.64 4.87
CA SER A 22 -19.18 -5.00 5.10
C SER A 22 -18.09 -6.04 4.87
N GLN A 23 -17.22 -5.78 3.89
CA GLN A 23 -16.01 -6.56 3.64
C GLN A 23 -14.80 -5.74 4.04
N ASN A 24 -13.93 -6.33 4.84
CA ASN A 24 -12.64 -5.76 5.20
C ASN A 24 -11.57 -6.83 5.05
N CYS A 25 -10.45 -6.41 4.49
CA CYS A 25 -9.27 -7.23 4.35
C CYS A 25 -8.05 -6.34 4.65
N ILE A 26 -7.57 -6.44 5.89
CA ILE A 26 -6.56 -5.52 6.44
C ILE A 26 -5.19 -6.18 6.46
N PHE A 27 -4.19 -5.55 5.85
CA PHE A 27 -2.84 -6.09 5.77
C PHE A 27 -1.78 -4.97 5.65
N LEU A 28 -0.53 -5.31 5.96
CA LEU A 28 0.63 -4.44 5.79
C LEU A 28 1.30 -4.71 4.43
N ALA A 29 1.66 -3.63 3.72
CA ALA A 29 2.48 -3.69 2.52
C ALA A 29 3.60 -2.63 2.56
N TYR A 30 4.82 -3.03 2.21
CA TYR A 30 5.99 -2.17 2.13
C TYR A 30 6.16 -1.60 0.74
N LYS A 31 6.78 -0.43 0.65
CA LYS A 31 7.16 0.14 -0.63
C LYS A 31 8.23 -0.71 -1.31
N ASN A 32 8.06 -0.96 -2.61
CA ASN A 32 9.09 -1.59 -3.42
C ASN A 32 10.14 -0.55 -3.85
N PHE A 33 11.14 -0.31 -3.00
CA PHE A 33 12.19 0.68 -3.25
C PHE A 33 12.97 0.43 -4.55
N ALA A 34 13.18 -0.83 -4.95
CA ALA A 34 13.92 -1.18 -6.16
C ALA A 34 13.21 -0.73 -7.45
N LYS A 35 11.87 -0.75 -7.49
CA LYS A 35 11.10 -0.20 -8.62
C LYS A 35 10.85 1.30 -8.49
N THR A 36 10.83 1.82 -7.26
CA THR A 36 10.48 3.22 -6.99
C THR A 36 11.66 4.19 -7.11
N SER A 37 12.90 3.73 -6.96
CA SER A 37 14.11 4.56 -7.09
C SER A 37 14.45 4.94 -8.54
N SER A 38 13.85 4.27 -9.53
CA SER A 38 13.89 4.75 -10.90
C SER A 38 12.91 5.91 -11.05
N THR A 39 13.39 7.06 -11.52
CA THR A 39 12.63 8.31 -11.73
C THR A 39 11.30 8.08 -12.46
N ALA A 40 11.14 7.00 -13.23
CA ALA A 40 9.94 6.61 -13.96
C ALA A 40 8.86 5.87 -13.14
N GLY A 41 9.17 5.33 -11.96
CA GLY A 41 8.26 4.46 -11.20
C GLY A 41 7.12 5.20 -10.49
N MET A 42 7.32 6.46 -10.15
CA MET A 42 6.34 7.29 -9.45
C MET A 42 5.99 8.59 -10.17
N LEU A 43 6.32 8.68 -11.47
CA LEU A 43 5.80 9.75 -12.32
C LEU A 43 4.44 9.30 -12.85
N GLY A 44 3.37 9.84 -12.24
CA GLY A 44 2.21 10.19 -13.07
C GLY A 44 2.73 11.06 -14.20
N GLY A 45 2.40 10.71 -15.45
CA GLY A 45 3.12 11.16 -16.64
C GLY A 45 3.47 12.65 -16.62
N ALA A 46 4.74 12.97 -16.39
CA ALA A 46 5.32 14.22 -16.85
C ALA A 46 5.62 14.05 -18.34
N VAL A 47 4.56 14.07 -19.15
CA VAL A 47 4.69 14.34 -20.59
C VAL A 47 4.38 15.83 -20.74
N GLY A 48 5.42 16.65 -20.87
CA GLY A 48 5.31 18.09 -21.13
C GLY A 48 5.95 18.94 -20.03
N GLY A 49 7.00 19.68 -20.38
CA GLY A 49 7.94 20.31 -19.46
C GLY A 49 7.38 21.36 -18.50
N MET A 50 8.18 21.60 -17.45
CA MET A 50 8.20 22.77 -16.54
C MET A 50 6.90 23.26 -15.88
N ILE A 51 5.73 22.73 -16.22
CA ILE A 51 4.42 23.08 -15.64
C ILE A 51 3.82 21.83 -14.99
N GLY A 52 4.60 21.16 -14.14
CA GLY A 52 4.16 19.95 -13.41
C GLY A 52 4.50 19.97 -11.92
N ALA A 53 5.25 20.97 -11.46
CA ALA A 53 5.70 21.07 -10.08
C ALA A 53 4.62 21.56 -9.11
N MET A 54 3.49 22.09 -9.61
CA MET A 54 2.42 22.65 -8.77
C MET A 54 1.14 21.80 -8.69
N ALA A 55 1.03 20.69 -9.43
CA ALA A 55 -0.13 19.81 -9.41
C ALA A 55 0.21 18.39 -8.94
N GLU A 56 1.24 18.24 -8.11
CA GLU A 56 1.51 16.99 -7.40
C GLU A 56 0.44 16.85 -6.31
N SER A 57 -0.70 16.26 -6.67
CA SER A 57 -1.82 16.04 -5.74
C SER A 57 -1.31 15.36 -4.47
N ALA A 58 -1.90 15.68 -3.31
CA ALA A 58 -1.46 15.12 -2.02
C ALA A 58 -1.20 13.60 -2.08
N SER A 59 -2.02 12.88 -2.85
CA SER A 59 -1.89 11.45 -3.14
C SER A 59 -0.58 11.02 -3.82
N THR A 60 -0.04 11.73 -4.83
CA THR A 60 1.27 11.37 -5.42
C THR A 60 2.42 11.55 -4.42
N ASN A 61 2.33 12.56 -3.55
CA ASN A 61 3.34 12.83 -2.53
C ASN A 61 3.30 11.81 -1.38
N ILE A 62 2.12 11.29 -1.02
CA ILE A 62 1.95 10.28 0.04
C ILE A 62 2.62 8.95 -0.33
N PHE A 63 2.41 8.44 -1.55
CA PHE A 63 3.12 7.23 -2.00
C PHE A 63 4.65 7.42 -2.12
N ARG A 64 5.13 8.67 -2.28
CA ARG A 64 6.57 8.99 -2.36
C ARG A 64 7.23 8.99 -1.00
N SER A 65 6.58 9.61 -0.02
CA SER A 65 7.17 9.95 1.28
C SER A 65 6.96 8.93 2.39
N SER A 66 6.32 7.79 2.08
CA SER A 66 6.03 6.70 3.02
C SER A 66 6.84 5.44 2.74
N ASP A 67 7.15 4.70 3.80
CA ASP A 67 7.96 3.48 3.76
C ASP A 67 7.08 2.23 3.58
N ALA A 68 5.85 2.28 4.08
CA ALA A 68 4.86 1.22 4.01
C ALA A 68 3.44 1.80 4.08
N PHE A 69 2.46 0.92 3.92
CA PHE A 69 1.04 1.21 4.02
C PHE A 69 0.37 0.11 4.82
N LEU A 70 -0.42 0.50 5.81
CA LEU A 70 -1.50 -0.34 6.28
C LEU A 70 -2.65 -0.17 5.28
N ILE A 71 -3.15 -1.26 4.73
CA ILE A 71 -4.17 -1.26 3.67
C ILE A 71 -5.42 -1.97 4.17
N ASN A 72 -6.59 -1.38 3.92
CA ASN A 72 -7.87 -2.07 4.04
C ASN A 72 -8.50 -2.17 2.65
N GLN A 73 -8.72 -3.40 2.19
CA GLN A 73 -9.56 -3.64 1.03
C GLN A 73 -11.01 -3.78 1.45
N THR A 74 -11.88 -2.99 0.82
CA THR A 74 -13.33 -2.99 1.01
C THR A 74 -14.04 -3.32 -0.31
N GLU A 75 -15.36 -3.53 -0.27
CA GLU A 75 -16.16 -3.69 -1.48
C GLU A 75 -16.14 -2.47 -2.42
N TYR A 76 -15.76 -1.28 -1.93
CA TYR A 76 -15.77 -0.03 -2.70
C TYR A 76 -14.40 0.36 -3.26
N GLY A 77 -13.32 -0.15 -2.69
CA GLY A 77 -11.96 0.25 -3.04
C GLY A 77 -10.94 -0.05 -1.95
N LEU A 78 -9.80 0.65 -2.01
CA LEU A 78 -8.67 0.47 -1.11
C LEU A 78 -8.44 1.71 -0.25
N GLY A 79 -8.43 1.54 1.06
CA GLY A 79 -7.96 2.53 2.03
C GLY A 79 -6.48 2.33 2.33
N PHE A 80 -5.71 3.42 2.33
CA PHE A 80 -4.28 3.44 2.59
C PHE A 80 -4.00 4.36 3.78
N ILE A 81 -3.55 3.79 4.89
CA ILE A 81 -2.93 4.55 5.99
C ILE A 81 -1.42 4.49 5.77
N PRO A 82 -0.76 5.62 5.44
CA PRO A 82 0.67 5.64 5.22
C PRO A 82 1.42 5.39 6.52
N LEU A 83 2.53 4.68 6.43
CA LEU A 83 3.41 4.36 7.55
C LEU A 83 4.81 4.87 7.25
N LYS A 84 5.46 5.46 8.26
CA LYS A 84 6.82 5.97 8.14
C LYS A 84 7.71 5.49 9.28
N VAL A 85 8.99 5.27 9.00
CA VAL A 85 10.00 5.09 10.05
C VAL A 85 10.47 6.48 10.50
N PRO A 86 10.42 6.81 11.80
CA PRO A 86 10.78 8.15 12.29
C PRO A 86 12.27 8.49 12.14
N LYS A 87 13.13 7.50 11.87
CA LYS A 87 14.58 7.67 11.65
C LYS A 87 15.02 6.88 10.41
N VAL A 88 16.03 7.41 9.70
CA VAL A 88 16.63 6.72 8.54
C VAL A 88 17.17 5.36 8.99
N MET A 89 16.64 4.27 8.44
CA MET A 89 17.07 2.91 8.74
C MET A 89 17.22 2.09 7.47
N LEU A 90 18.14 1.12 7.51
CA LEU A 90 18.43 0.22 6.40
C LEU A 90 17.24 -0.71 6.07
N LYS A 91 16.37 -0.99 7.04
CA LYS A 91 15.20 -1.88 6.87
C LYS A 91 14.05 -1.46 7.80
N ALA A 92 12.87 -1.22 7.22
CA ALA A 92 11.64 -1.00 7.97
C ALA A 92 11.13 -2.34 8.55
N SER A 93 10.74 -2.34 9.83
CA SER A 93 10.04 -3.44 10.50
C SER A 93 8.70 -2.93 11.04
N PRO A 94 7.65 -3.79 11.15
CA PRO A 94 6.32 -3.36 11.61
C PRO A 94 6.35 -2.58 12.92
N GLU A 95 7.27 -2.95 13.79
CA GLU A 95 7.41 -2.39 15.12
C GLU A 95 7.81 -0.91 15.20
N LYS A 96 8.51 -0.43 14.18
CA LYS A 96 9.10 0.90 14.07
C LYS A 96 8.33 1.82 13.12
N LEU A 97 7.28 1.28 12.49
CA LEU A 97 6.42 2.02 11.60
C LEU A 97 5.38 2.78 12.41
N GLU A 98 5.25 4.06 12.12
CA GLU A 98 4.26 4.95 12.73
C GLU A 98 3.19 5.31 11.69
N PRO A 99 1.90 5.06 12.00
CA PRO A 99 0.79 5.49 11.16
C PRO A 99 0.67 7.02 11.06
N GLN A 100 0.49 7.50 9.83
CA GLN A 100 0.19 8.90 9.50
C GLN A 100 -1.28 9.02 9.12
N ILE A 101 -2.17 8.91 10.12
CA ILE A 101 -3.63 8.81 9.94
C ILE A 101 -4.18 10.03 9.20
N GLU A 102 -3.65 11.20 9.49
CA GLU A 102 -3.98 12.48 8.85
C GLU A 102 -3.68 12.51 7.34
N ARG A 103 -2.90 11.55 6.85
CA ARG A 103 -2.53 11.38 5.43
C ARG A 103 -3.24 10.20 4.78
N PHE A 104 -4.32 9.72 5.40
CA PHE A 104 -5.14 8.66 4.84
C PHE A 104 -5.63 8.98 3.43
N VAL A 105 -5.61 7.98 2.55
CA VAL A 105 -6.14 8.06 1.19
C VAL A 105 -7.07 6.89 0.95
N PHE A 106 -8.26 7.17 0.42
CA PHE A 106 -9.14 6.15 -0.14
C PHE A 106 -9.13 6.26 -1.66
N VAL A 107 -9.01 5.11 -2.34
CA VAL A 107 -9.06 5.03 -3.80
C VAL A 107 -10.17 4.06 -4.19
N LYS A 108 -11.18 4.53 -4.92
CA LYS A 108 -12.28 3.70 -5.39
C LYS A 108 -11.82 2.77 -6.51
N TYR A 109 -12.48 1.62 -6.66
CA TYR A 109 -12.11 0.66 -7.72
C TYR A 109 -12.19 1.25 -9.14
N ASP A 110 -13.14 2.14 -9.40
CA ASP A 110 -13.28 2.80 -10.69
C ASP A 110 -12.16 3.80 -10.98
N GLU A 111 -11.34 4.19 -10.00
CA GLU A 111 -10.16 5.03 -10.21
C GLU A 111 -8.92 4.23 -10.64
N PHE A 112 -8.93 2.90 -10.47
CA PHE A 112 -7.85 2.03 -10.91
C PHE A 112 -7.95 1.79 -12.43
N ALA A 113 -6.85 2.04 -13.13
CA ALA A 113 -6.63 1.56 -14.49
C ALA A 113 -6.10 0.10 -14.47
N SER A 114 -5.36 -0.28 -13.42
CA SER A 114 -4.94 -1.65 -13.16
C SER A 114 -4.63 -1.86 -11.68
N LEU A 115 -4.92 -3.04 -11.15
CA LEU A 115 -4.52 -3.49 -9.82
C LEU A 115 -4.23 -4.99 -9.89
N GLU A 116 -2.98 -5.38 -9.68
CA GLU A 116 -2.53 -6.76 -9.87
C GLU A 116 -1.61 -7.22 -8.75
N VAL A 117 -1.73 -8.51 -8.41
CA VAL A 117 -0.87 -9.20 -7.47
C VAL A 117 -0.09 -10.30 -8.18
N SER A 118 1.23 -10.35 -7.96
CA SER A 118 2.11 -11.36 -8.55
C SER A 118 3.23 -11.76 -7.59
N ASN A 119 3.85 -12.94 -7.80
CA ASN A 119 4.98 -13.35 -6.96
C ASN A 119 6.16 -12.39 -7.12
N TYR A 120 6.87 -12.08 -6.03
CA TYR A 120 8.08 -11.26 -6.09
C TYR A 120 9.15 -11.89 -6.99
N SER A 121 9.38 -13.19 -6.81
CA SER A 121 10.28 -14.02 -7.63
C SER A 121 9.64 -15.38 -7.87
N PHE A 122 10.06 -16.08 -8.94
CA PHE A 122 9.62 -17.45 -9.22
C PHE A 122 9.93 -18.41 -8.06
N LEU A 123 11.06 -18.19 -7.39
CA LEU A 123 11.52 -19.02 -6.26
C LEU A 123 10.93 -18.58 -4.92
N ASN A 124 10.67 -17.28 -4.73
CA ASN A 124 10.11 -16.75 -3.49
C ASN A 124 8.63 -16.38 -3.67
N LYS A 125 7.76 -17.34 -3.35
CA LYS A 125 6.30 -17.17 -3.34
C LYS A 125 5.75 -16.60 -2.03
N LYS A 126 6.59 -16.46 -0.99
CA LYS A 126 6.19 -15.91 0.31
C LYS A 126 6.00 -14.40 0.27
N VAL A 127 6.62 -13.73 -0.70
CA VAL A 127 6.47 -12.28 -0.93
C VAL A 127 5.71 -12.06 -2.24
N GLN A 128 4.68 -11.24 -2.18
CA GLN A 128 3.88 -10.85 -3.33
C GLN A 128 4.10 -9.36 -3.64
N LYS A 129 4.18 -9.02 -4.92
CA LYS A 129 4.14 -7.66 -5.45
C LYS A 129 2.69 -7.25 -5.63
N ILE A 130 2.36 -6.02 -5.25
CA ILE A 130 1.09 -5.36 -5.51
C ILE A 130 1.42 -4.16 -6.38
N ASP A 131 1.14 -4.28 -7.67
CA ASP A 131 1.40 -3.22 -8.66
C ASP A 131 0.04 -2.63 -9.07
N PHE A 132 -0.10 -1.31 -9.00
CA PHE A 132 -1.32 -0.64 -9.42
C PHE A 132 -1.04 0.62 -10.23
N LYS A 133 -2.00 0.98 -11.08
CA LYS A 133 -2.02 2.23 -11.84
C LYS A 133 -3.39 2.85 -11.69
N LEU A 134 -3.45 4.13 -11.38
CA LEU A 134 -4.67 4.92 -11.37
C LEU A 134 -4.90 5.57 -12.74
N LYS A 135 -6.15 5.92 -13.04
CA LYS A 135 -6.55 6.56 -14.30
C LYS A 135 -5.84 7.89 -14.54
N ASN A 136 -5.48 8.62 -13.49
CA ASN A 136 -4.67 9.85 -13.55
C ASN A 136 -3.18 9.60 -13.85
N GLY A 137 -2.77 8.34 -14.09
CA GLY A 137 -1.41 7.96 -14.45
C GLY A 137 -0.51 7.63 -13.27
N MET A 138 -0.94 7.87 -12.02
CA MET A 138 -0.19 7.49 -10.82
C MET A 138 0.04 5.97 -10.78
N LYS A 139 1.23 5.55 -10.38
CA LYS A 139 1.59 4.14 -10.22
C LYS A 139 2.06 3.89 -8.79
N GLY A 140 1.67 2.74 -8.24
CA GLY A 140 2.15 2.26 -6.96
C GLY A 140 2.78 0.87 -7.09
N TYR A 141 3.89 0.68 -6.39
CA TYR A 141 4.63 -0.58 -6.36
C TYR A 141 4.88 -0.97 -4.91
N LEU A 142 4.13 -1.95 -4.42
CA LEU A 142 4.21 -2.43 -3.03
C LEU A 142 4.61 -3.90 -2.99
N MET A 143 5.04 -4.36 -1.83
CA MET A 143 5.28 -5.75 -1.52
C MET A 143 4.71 -6.12 -0.16
N ALA A 144 4.14 -7.30 -0.05
CA ALA A 144 3.67 -7.83 1.22
C ALA A 144 4.09 -9.29 1.38
N ASN A 145 4.43 -9.65 2.61
CA ASN A 145 4.65 -11.03 2.99
C ASN A 145 3.29 -11.72 3.16
N LEU A 146 3.16 -12.97 2.71
CA LEU A 146 1.99 -13.81 2.97
C LEU A 146 1.79 -14.04 4.47
N ALA A 147 2.89 -14.15 5.22
CA ALA A 147 2.87 -14.23 6.68
C ALA A 147 3.91 -13.27 7.25
N GLU A 148 3.54 -12.53 8.29
CA GLU A 148 4.40 -11.59 9.00
C GLU A 148 4.35 -11.91 10.49
N LYS A 149 5.48 -12.32 11.09
CA LYS A 149 5.50 -12.84 12.47
C LYS A 149 4.97 -11.84 13.49
N LEU A 150 5.24 -10.55 13.24
CA LEU A 150 4.81 -9.46 14.12
C LEU A 150 3.36 -9.01 13.86
N LEU A 151 2.73 -9.49 12.77
CA LEU A 151 1.36 -9.19 12.40
C LEU A 151 0.64 -10.49 12.00
N PRO A 152 0.26 -11.35 12.96
CA PRO A 152 -0.29 -12.68 12.65
C PRO A 152 -1.53 -12.65 11.76
N TYR A 153 -2.33 -11.58 11.81
CA TYR A 153 -3.50 -11.42 10.95
C TYR A 153 -3.16 -11.34 9.46
N GLN A 154 -1.92 -10.99 9.10
CA GLN A 154 -1.42 -10.98 7.73
C GLN A 154 -1.61 -12.34 7.04
N GLU A 155 -1.37 -13.44 7.78
CA GLU A 155 -1.44 -14.82 7.27
C GLU A 155 -2.84 -15.23 6.82
N LYS A 156 -3.87 -14.62 7.40
CA LYS A 156 -5.26 -14.85 7.01
C LYS A 156 -5.74 -13.81 6.00
N GLU A 157 -5.43 -12.54 6.24
CA GLU A 157 -6.02 -11.44 5.49
C GLU A 157 -5.36 -11.26 4.13
N PHE A 158 -4.03 -11.23 4.05
CA PHE A 158 -3.37 -10.94 2.77
C PHE A 158 -3.61 -12.01 1.69
N PRO A 159 -3.65 -13.33 1.98
CA PRO A 159 -4.04 -14.33 0.98
C PRO A 159 -5.45 -14.12 0.40
N ARG A 160 -6.41 -13.56 1.16
CA ARG A 160 -7.74 -13.23 0.65
C ARG A 160 -7.65 -12.13 -0.41
N PHE A 161 -6.85 -11.11 -0.18
CA PHE A 161 -6.55 -10.07 -1.18
C PHE A 161 -5.86 -10.65 -2.42
N VAL A 162 -4.84 -11.49 -2.22
CA VAL A 162 -4.11 -12.15 -3.31
C VAL A 162 -5.07 -12.96 -4.18
N ALA A 163 -6.00 -13.73 -3.59
CA ALA A 163 -6.94 -14.55 -4.35
C ALA A 163 -7.83 -13.75 -5.31
N GLN A 164 -8.20 -12.52 -4.93
CA GLN A 164 -9.04 -11.64 -5.74
C GLN A 164 -8.26 -10.97 -6.89
N PHE A 165 -7.05 -10.49 -6.61
CA PHE A 165 -6.28 -9.63 -7.53
C PHE A 165 -5.09 -10.33 -8.18
N LYS A 166 -4.95 -11.66 -8.02
CA LYS A 166 -3.87 -12.43 -8.65
C LYS A 166 -3.91 -12.24 -10.15
N LYS A 167 -2.78 -11.81 -10.73
CA LYS A 167 -2.62 -11.71 -12.17
C LYS A 167 -2.88 -13.08 -12.80
N LYS A 168 -3.93 -13.18 -13.61
CA LYS A 168 -4.22 -14.38 -14.40
C LYS A 168 -3.15 -14.45 -15.50
N LYS A 169 -2.52 -15.62 -15.65
CA LYS A 169 -1.53 -15.88 -16.69
C LYS A 169 -2.19 -15.92 -18.06
#